data_AF-A0A2P8D7A9-F1
#
_entry.id   AF-A0A2P8D7A9-F1
#
_cell.length_a   1.000
_cell.length_b   1.000
_cell.length_c   1.000
_cell.angle_alpha   90.00
_cell.angle_beta   90.00
_cell.angle_gamma   90.00
#
_symmetry.space_group_name_H-M   'P 1'
#
loop_
_entity.id
_entity.type
_entity.pdbx_description
1 polymer ?
#
loop_
_entity_poly.entity_id
_entity_poly.type
_entity_poly.pdbx_seq_one_letter_code
_entity_poly.pdbx_strand_id
1 'polypeptide(L)'
;MTPQFEISEVSANKKDNIAVTGRALNTIRQGDVLYADPEGKEQVVVTEIRFRDQAIDQVEAPHACTLFIAANKSALHKYLFV
;
A
#
# COMPACT_ATOMS: atom_id res chain seq x y z
N MET A 1 15.20 -3.01 -5.11
CA MET A 1 14.14 -3.33 -4.12
C MET A 1 13.14 -4.29 -4.75
N THR A 2 12.43 -5.09 -3.95
CA THR A 2 11.49 -6.11 -4.46
C THR A 2 10.06 -5.60 -4.31
N PRO A 3 9.24 -5.58 -5.37
CA PRO A 3 7.88 -5.06 -5.30
C PRO A 3 7.03 -5.97 -4.40
N GLN A 4 6.32 -5.36 -3.46
CA GLN A 4 5.39 -6.01 -2.53
C GLN A 4 3.93 -5.82 -2.97
N PHE A 5 3.61 -4.69 -3.61
CA PHE A 5 2.25 -4.34 -4.01
C PHE A 5 2.24 -3.73 -5.41
N GLU A 6 1.31 -4.16 -6.27
CA GLU A 6 1.03 -3.51 -7.56
C GLU A 6 -0.21 -2.63 -7.44
N ILE A 7 -0.04 -1.32 -7.66
CA ILE A 7 -1.09 -0.32 -7.57
C ILE A 7 -1.90 -0.31 -8.87
N SER A 8 -3.23 -0.43 -8.73
CA SER A 8 -4.20 -0.30 -9.83
C SER A 8 -4.95 1.03 -9.77
N GLU A 9 -5.24 1.53 -8.57
CA GLU A 9 -5.97 2.78 -8.37
C GLU A 9 -5.47 3.51 -7.12
N VAL A 10 -5.47 4.85 -7.17
CA VAL A 10 -5.12 5.73 -6.06
C VAL A 10 -6.27 6.70 -5.81
N SER A 11 -6.81 6.72 -4.60
CA SER A 11 -7.82 7.69 -4.18
C SER A 11 -7.41 8.37 -2.86
N ALA A 12 -7.79 9.63 -2.71
CA ALA A 12 -7.54 10.36 -1.47
C ALA A 12 -8.64 10.04 -0.45
N ASN A 13 -8.26 9.70 0.79
CA ASN A 13 -9.21 9.54 1.88
C ASN A 13 -9.27 10.83 2.73
N LYS A 14 -10.39 11.06 3.43
CA LYS A 14 -10.73 12.28 4.18
C LYS A 14 -9.88 12.53 5.44
N LYS A 15 -8.87 11.71 5.74
CA LYS A 15 -8.07 11.73 6.99
C LYS A 15 -6.56 11.65 6.72
N ASP A 16 -6.05 12.42 5.76
CA ASP A 16 -4.62 12.50 5.41
C ASP A 16 -3.94 11.19 4.95
N ASN A 17 -4.69 10.09 4.87
CA ASN A 17 -4.25 8.83 4.30
C ASN A 17 -4.63 8.72 2.82
N ILE A 18 -3.80 8.01 2.06
CA ILE A 18 -4.06 7.67 0.67
C ILE A 18 -4.55 6.23 0.63
N ALA A 19 -5.67 6.00 -0.06
CA ALA A 19 -6.15 4.66 -0.36
C ALA A 19 -5.55 4.21 -1.68
N VAL A 20 -4.78 3.12 -1.64
CA VAL A 20 -4.15 2.48 -2.79
C VAL A 20 -4.77 1.11 -2.97
N THR A 21 -5.55 0.96 -4.04
CA THR A 21 -6.17 -0.31 -4.41
C THR A 21 -5.28 -1.02 -5.41
N GLY A 22 -5.09 -2.31 -5.21
CA GLY A 22 -4.16 -3.07 -6.01
C GLY A 22 -4.05 -4.53 -5.59
N ARG A 23 -2.96 -5.16 -6.01
CA ARG A 23 -2.69 -6.58 -5.75
C ARG A 23 -1.45 -6.75 -4.90
N ALA A 24 -1.60 -7.51 -3.82
CA ALA A 24 -0.48 -7.96 -3.01
C ALA A 24 0.33 -9.01 -3.80
N LEU A 25 1.62 -8.73 -4.00
CA LEU A 25 2.59 -9.65 -4.61
C LEU A 25 3.32 -10.48 -3.54
N ASN A 26 3.32 -9.99 -2.30
CA ASN A 26 3.78 -10.71 -1.11
C ASN A 26 2.82 -10.46 0.07
N THR A 27 3.11 -11.05 1.23
CA THR A 27 2.37 -10.77 2.47
C THR A 27 2.65 -9.34 2.93
N ILE A 28 1.61 -8.56 3.18
CA ILE A 28 1.68 -7.19 3.71
C ILE A 28 0.87 -7.13 5.00
N ARG A 29 1.43 -6.52 6.03
CA ARG A 29 0.80 -6.34 7.34
C ARG A 29 0.54 -4.87 7.62
N GLN A 30 -0.49 -4.62 8.41
CA GLN A 30 -0.71 -3.30 8.98
C GLN A 30 0.50 -2.90 9.84
N GLY A 31 1.00 -1.69 9.64
CA GLY A 31 2.21 -1.17 10.26
C GLY A 31 3.49 -1.38 9.44
N ASP A 32 3.44 -2.15 8.35
CA ASP A 32 4.61 -2.32 7.48
C ASP A 32 5.05 -0.98 6.87
N VAL A 33 6.38 -0.81 6.80
CA VAL A 33 7.00 0.29 6.07
C VAL A 33 7.37 -0.23 4.68
N LEU A 34 6.73 0.34 3.67
CA LEU A 34 7.05 0.11 2.27
C LEU A 34 7.67 1.38 1.67
N TYR A 35 8.08 1.30 0.41
CA TYR A 35 8.67 2.41 -0.32
C TYR A 35 7.89 2.67 -1.60
N ALA A 36 7.63 3.94 -1.89
CA ALA A 36 6.90 4.35 -3.08
C ALA A 36 7.77 4.33 -4.34
N ASP A 37 9.09 4.40 -4.19
CA ASP A 37 10.07 4.37 -5.26
C ASP A 37 11.06 3.20 -5.11
N PRO A 38 11.63 2.70 -6.22
CA PRO A 38 12.60 1.60 -6.19
C PRO A 38 13.99 2.01 -5.68
N GLU A 39 14.26 3.30 -5.48
CA GLU A 39 15.51 3.81 -4.89
C GLU A 39 15.43 3.89 -3.36
N GLY A 40 14.25 3.69 -2.77
CA GLY A 40 14.01 3.64 -1.33
C GLY A 40 14.01 5.01 -0.65
N LYS A 41 13.76 6.09 -1.40
CA LYS A 41 13.83 7.47 -0.88
C LYS A 41 12.55 7.91 -0.19
N GLU A 42 11.41 7.35 -0.57
CA GLU A 42 10.08 7.76 -0.12
C GLU A 42 9.39 6.60 0.61
N GLN A 43 9.46 6.65 1.94
CA GLN A 43 8.80 5.67 2.81
C GLN A 43 7.29 5.92 2.87
N VAL A 44 6.53 4.83 2.93
CA VAL A 44 5.08 4.83 3.16
C VAL A 44 4.76 3.84 4.25
N VAL A 45 3.92 4.22 5.21
CA VAL A 45 3.50 3.33 6.29
C VAL A 45 2.11 2.83 5.99
N VAL A 46 1.91 1.51 6.00
CA VAL A 46 0.59 0.88 5.87
C VAL A 46 -0.18 1.09 7.16
N THR A 47 -1.15 1.99 7.17
CA THR A 47 -1.92 2.34 8.37
C THR A 47 -3.16 1.47 8.56
N GLU A 48 -3.73 0.95 7.47
CA GLU A 48 -4.89 0.06 7.49
C GLU A 48 -4.91 -0.79 6.20
N ILE A 49 -5.45 -2.01 6.27
CA ILE A 49 -5.67 -2.87 5.11
C ILE A 49 -7.15 -3.22 5.06
N ARG A 50 -7.77 -3.08 3.88
CA ARG A 50 -9.15 -3.53 3.64
C ARG A 50 -9.23 -4.57 2.55
N PHE A 51 -9.94 -5.65 2.83
CA PHE A 51 -10.34 -6.65 1.85
C PHE A 51 -11.87 -6.71 1.81
N ARG A 52 -12.48 -6.42 0.66
CA ARG A 52 -13.95 -6.37 0.49
C ARG A 52 -14.63 -5.51 1.58
N ASP A 53 -14.09 -4.31 1.79
CA ASP A 53 -14.53 -3.33 2.81
C ASP A 53 -14.37 -3.74 4.28
N GLN A 54 -13.78 -4.90 4.58
CA GLN A 54 -13.45 -5.32 5.93
C GLN A 54 -12.00 -5.00 6.26
N ALA A 55 -11.77 -4.38 7.43
CA ALA A 55 -10.43 -4.16 7.95
C ALA A 55 -9.81 -5.50 8.38
N ILE A 56 -8.56 -5.73 7.96
CA ILE A 56 -7.78 -6.93 8.28
C ILE A 56 -6.36 -6.54 8.70
N ASP A 57 -5.70 -7.38 9.49
CA ASP A 57 -4.35 -7.10 9.99
C ASP A 57 -3.26 -7.40 8.95
N GLN A 58 -3.53 -8.33 8.03
CA GLN A 58 -2.59 -8.72 6.98
C GLN A 58 -3.32 -9.24 5.74
N VAL A 59 -2.71 -9.05 4.58
CA VAL A 59 -3.11 -9.65 3.31
C VAL A 59 -2.01 -10.56 2.80
N GLU A 60 -2.36 -11.78 2.41
CA GLU A 60 -1.42 -12.71 1.78
C GLU A 60 -1.47 -12.56 0.25
N ALA A 61 -0.35 -12.82 -0.40
CA ALA A 61 -0.34 -12.92 -1.85
C ALA A 61 -1.09 -14.19 -2.31
N PRO A 62 -1.80 -14.16 -3.45
CA PRO A 62 -1.86 -13.07 -4.42
C PRO A 62 -3.23 -12.34 -4.43
N HIS A 63 -3.66 -11.78 -3.30
CA HIS A 63 -4.99 -11.16 -3.17
C HIS A 63 -5.03 -9.67 -3.52
N ALA A 64 -6.16 -9.24 -4.09
CA ALA A 64 -6.45 -7.83 -4.31
C ALA A 64 -7.02 -7.21 -3.03
N CYS A 65 -6.53 -6.04 -2.65
CA CYS A 65 -6.98 -5.32 -1.46
C CYS A 65 -6.78 -3.81 -1.63
N THR A 66 -7.26 -3.05 -0.66
CA THR A 66 -7.00 -1.61 -0.55
C THR A 66 -6.13 -1.37 0.66
N LEU A 67 -4.94 -0.84 0.43
CA LEU A 67 -4.04 -0.35 1.49
C LEU A 67 -4.39 1.10 1.76
N PHE A 68 -4.44 1.48 3.03
CA PHE A 68 -4.40 2.88 3.43
C PHE A 68 -2.98 3.16 3.89
N ILE A 69 -2.37 4.18 3.31
CA ILE A 69 -0.99 4.54 3.61
C ILE A 69 -0.90 5.99 4.07
N ALA A 70 -0.02 6.22 5.04
CA ALA A 70 0.43 7.56 5.37
C ALA A 70 1.61 7.89 4.43
N ALA A 71 1.34 8.71 3.41
CA ALA A 71 2.30 9.08 2.38
C ALA A 71 1.97 10.46 1.79
N ASN A 72 2.96 11.08 1.15
CA ASN A 72 2.71 12.27 0.34
C ASN A 72 2.19 11.85 -1.04
N LYS A 73 1.08 12.43 -1.50
CA LYS A 73 0.35 11.95 -2.71
C LYS A 73 1.17 12.00 -4.00
N SER A 74 2.19 12.84 -4.03
CA SER A 74 3.06 13.06 -5.18
C SER A 74 4.04 11.90 -5.46
N ALA A 75 4.19 10.96 -4.53
CA ALA A 75 5.25 9.95 -4.50
C ALA A 75 4.89 8.59 -5.14
N LEU A 76 3.61 8.32 -5.40
CA LEU A 76 3.16 6.95 -5.68
C LEU A 76 3.43 6.53 -7.13
N HIS A 77 4.37 5.59 -7.28
CA HIS A 77 4.62 4.88 -8.53
C HIS A 77 3.64 3.71 -8.73
N LYS A 78 3.83 2.93 -9.80
CA LYS A 78 3.02 1.73 -10.09
C LYS A 78 3.14 0.63 -9.02
N TYR A 79 4.20 0.61 -8.22
CA TYR A 79 4.45 -0.44 -7.23
C TYR A 79 4.88 0.16 -5.90
N LEU A 80 4.65 -0.60 -4.82
CA LEU A 80 5.29 -0.39 -3.51
C LEU A 80 6.34 -1.47 -3.29
N PHE A 81 7.46 -1.11 -2.65
CA PHE A 81 8.63 -1.96 -2.47
C PHE A 81 8.98 -2.15 -0.99
N VAL A 82 9.84 -3.15 -0.70
CA VAL A 82 10.58 -3.29 0.56
C VAL A 82 12.08 -3.14 0.31
#